data_AF-A0A3M2JMM2-F1
#
_entry.id   AF-A0A3M2JMM2-F1
#
_cell.length_a   1.000
_cell.length_b   1.000
_cell.length_c   1.000
_cell.angle_alpha   90.00
_cell.angle_beta   90.00
_cell.angle_gamma   90.00
#
_symmetry.space_group_name_H-M   'P 1'
#
loop_
_entity.id
_entity.type
_entity.pdbx_description
1 polymer ?
#
loop_
_entity_poly.entity_id
_entity_poly.type
_entity_poly.pdbx_seq_one_letter_code
_entity_poly.pdbx_strand_id
1 'polypeptide(L)'
;MRGDGARPDDGYVLASVIGMMTVLLLVVPMVLAATMSTTGWATAQRASVQARAAAEAGIDIARAAFAAGGSWCGVGGTLSSSFTDPSYDVTVYSSSSGPATASGSPTCPTTGVRADDADLTEEFVEGDWREVVYAALAPGHSVSDLCHLTGAGSAFAGPVVIAQATRFDTRAACPTGISLGLGLRLDLGADAVLVADGITQTGDVEITASGASQHSLYLVDPWPDDPTATCDPLSTANGIDLAYGTWDQGPGAAVLLSTHRGARIASSPTGLAGQVDACTVDLPVAASLTHASVSDSAAIDVSGFAVWDLAYVRDRS
;
A
#
# COMPACT_ATOMS: atom_id res chain seq x y z
N MET A 1 39.70 68.86 -70.83
CA MET A 1 39.49 68.36 -69.46
C MET A 1 38.13 67.71 -69.42
N ARG A 2 38.08 66.38 -69.48
CA ARG A 2 36.86 65.58 -69.56
C ARG A 2 36.68 64.98 -68.16
N GLY A 3 35.67 65.45 -67.43
CA GLY A 3 35.31 64.93 -66.13
C GLY A 3 34.44 63.70 -66.31
N ASP A 4 34.97 62.54 -65.92
CA ASP A 4 34.20 61.30 -65.89
C ASP A 4 33.36 61.28 -64.61
N GLY A 5 32.05 61.37 -64.81
CA GLY A 5 31.05 61.30 -63.75
C GLY A 5 30.92 59.86 -63.25
N ALA A 6 31.28 59.64 -61.98
CA ALA A 6 30.95 58.43 -61.26
C ALA A 6 29.42 58.27 -61.22
N ARG A 7 28.91 57.18 -61.81
CA ARG A 7 27.49 56.84 -61.76
C ARG A 7 27.16 56.33 -60.35
N PRO A 8 26.15 56.90 -59.66
CA PRO A 8 25.85 56.59 -58.26
C PRO A 8 25.30 55.18 -57.98
N ASP A 9 25.18 54.31 -58.98
CA ASP A 9 24.49 53.02 -58.84
C ASP A 9 25.41 51.85 -58.42
N ASP A 10 26.74 52.00 -58.52
CA ASP A 10 27.69 50.91 -58.22
C ASP A 10 27.85 50.63 -56.72
N GLY A 11 27.39 51.55 -55.85
CA GLY A 11 27.45 51.39 -54.40
C GLY A 11 26.39 50.45 -53.81
N TYR A 12 25.23 50.33 -54.47
CA TYR A 12 24.09 49.58 -53.93
C TYR A 12 24.28 48.07 -54.01
N VAL A 13 25.00 47.59 -55.04
CA VAL A 13 25.24 46.15 -55.23
C VAL A 13 26.15 45.60 -54.13
N LEU A 14 27.24 46.30 -53.79
CA LEU A 14 28.16 45.87 -52.72
C LEU A 14 27.49 45.93 -51.33
N ALA A 15 26.65 46.94 -51.09
CA ALA A 15 25.90 47.04 -49.83
C ALA A 15 24.92 45.86 -49.65
N SER A 16 24.28 45.39 -50.73
CA SER A 16 23.36 44.24 -50.67
C SER A 16 24.05 42.92 -50.31
N VAL A 17 25.26 42.69 -50.83
CA VAL A 17 26.03 41.46 -50.59
C VAL A 17 26.56 41.41 -49.15
N ILE A 18 27.08 42.53 -48.65
CA ILE A 18 27.53 42.64 -47.25
C ILE A 18 26.34 42.45 -46.30
N GLY A 19 25.17 43.01 -46.63
CA GLY A 19 23.93 42.78 -45.89
C GLY A 19 23.54 41.31 -45.82
N MET A 20 23.51 40.60 -46.96
CA MET A 20 23.19 39.17 -46.99
C MET A 20 24.20 38.31 -46.23
N MET A 21 25.51 38.60 -46.35
CA MET A 21 26.53 37.86 -45.59
C MET A 21 26.40 38.06 -44.08
N THR A 22 26.02 39.27 -43.65
CA THR A 22 25.80 39.57 -42.23
C THR A 22 24.58 38.82 -41.67
N VAL A 23 23.48 38.75 -42.45
CA VAL A 23 22.30 37.95 -42.06
C VAL A 23 22.63 36.46 -42.00
N LEU A 24 23.37 35.93 -42.97
CA LEU A 24 23.78 34.53 -42.96
C LEU A 24 24.64 34.21 -41.72
N LEU A 25 25.58 35.10 -41.38
CA LEU A 25 26.42 34.98 -40.19
C LEU A 25 25.64 34.98 -38.87
N LEU A 26 24.48 35.65 -38.82
CA LEU A 26 23.59 35.64 -37.65
C LEU A 26 22.65 34.43 -37.62
N VAL A 27 22.17 33.96 -38.78
CA VAL A 27 21.19 32.85 -38.85
C VAL A 27 21.84 31.50 -38.56
N VAL A 28 23.05 31.23 -39.09
CA VAL A 28 23.74 29.96 -38.89
C VAL A 28 23.95 29.58 -37.41
N PRO A 29 24.48 30.44 -36.53
CA PRO A 29 24.64 30.10 -35.12
C PRO A 29 23.29 29.93 -34.40
N MET A 30 22.24 30.64 -34.83
CA MET A 30 20.90 30.53 -34.25
C MET A 30 20.27 29.16 -34.56
N VAL A 31 20.42 28.67 -35.80
CA VAL A 31 19.94 27.34 -36.20
C VAL A 31 20.74 26.23 -35.49
N LEU A 32 22.06 26.39 -35.35
CA LEU A 32 22.90 25.45 -34.59
C LEU A 32 22.50 25.40 -33.11
N ALA A 33 22.25 26.55 -32.48
CA ALA A 33 21.80 26.63 -31.09
C ALA A 33 20.42 25.97 -30.89
N ALA A 34 19.47 26.22 -31.81
CA ALA A 34 18.15 25.59 -31.77
C ALA A 34 18.24 24.06 -31.94
N THR A 35 19.12 23.58 -32.82
CA THR A 35 19.33 22.14 -33.03
C THR A 35 19.89 21.47 -31.78
N MET A 36 20.90 22.09 -31.13
CA MET A 36 21.47 21.56 -29.89
C MET A 36 20.45 21.50 -28.75
N SER A 37 19.59 22.53 -28.62
CA SER A 37 18.54 22.59 -27.59
C SER A 37 17.50 21.48 -27.76
N THR A 38 17.04 21.24 -28.99
CA THR A 38 16.04 20.19 -29.27
C THR A 38 16.61 18.78 -29.07
N THR A 39 17.85 18.53 -29.47
CA THR A 39 18.50 17.24 -29.23
C THR A 39 18.71 16.95 -27.74
N GLY A 40 19.11 17.96 -26.96
CA GLY A 40 19.32 17.80 -25.52
C GLY A 40 18.04 17.45 -24.77
N TRP A 41 16.93 18.09 -25.13
CA TRP A 41 15.62 17.79 -24.52
C TRP A 41 15.14 16.38 -24.87
N ALA A 42 15.28 15.96 -26.13
CA ALA A 42 14.89 14.62 -26.56
C ALA A 42 15.70 13.51 -25.87
N THR A 43 17.01 13.72 -25.65
CA THR A 43 17.85 12.77 -24.92
C THR A 43 17.46 12.67 -23.45
N ALA A 44 17.14 13.79 -22.80
CA ALA A 44 16.71 13.81 -21.40
C ALA A 44 15.37 13.08 -21.20
N GLN A 45 14.41 13.27 -22.12
CA GLN A 45 13.11 12.58 -22.07
C GLN A 45 13.27 11.06 -22.21
N ARG A 46 14.10 10.60 -23.15
CA ARG A 46 14.36 9.16 -23.33
C ARG A 46 15.06 8.55 -22.12
N ALA A 47 16.07 9.24 -21.58
CA ALA A 47 16.77 8.80 -20.38
C ALA A 47 15.83 8.71 -19.17
N SER A 48 14.88 9.64 -19.02
CA SER A 48 13.89 9.62 -17.94
C SER A 48 12.93 8.43 -18.05
N VAL A 49 12.44 8.11 -19.25
CA VAL A 49 11.57 6.94 -19.46
C VAL A 49 12.32 5.63 -19.18
N GLN A 50 13.58 5.53 -19.63
CA GLN A 50 14.42 4.36 -19.35
C GLN A 50 14.72 4.21 -17.86
N ALA A 51 15.06 5.29 -17.16
CA ALA A 51 15.29 5.27 -15.72
C ALA A 51 14.04 4.85 -14.95
N ARG A 52 12.86 5.31 -15.37
CA ARG A 52 11.58 4.91 -14.77
C ARG A 52 11.28 3.44 -15.01
N ALA A 53 11.40 2.95 -16.24
CA ALA A 53 11.20 1.55 -16.56
C ALA A 53 12.19 0.63 -15.80
N ALA A 54 13.43 1.07 -15.61
CA ALA A 54 14.43 0.36 -14.82
C ALA A 54 14.03 0.26 -13.34
N ALA A 55 13.53 1.36 -12.77
CA ALA A 55 13.05 1.39 -11.38
C ALA A 55 11.82 0.49 -11.19
N GLU A 56 10.86 0.54 -12.11
CA GLU A 56 9.66 -0.31 -12.09
C GLU A 56 10.04 -1.79 -12.19
N ALA A 57 10.94 -2.15 -13.11
CA ALA A 57 11.46 -3.51 -13.22
C ALA A 57 12.21 -3.98 -11.96
N GLY A 58 12.95 -3.09 -11.31
CA GLY A 58 13.61 -3.38 -10.03
C GLY A 58 12.61 -3.70 -8.92
N ILE A 59 11.50 -2.93 -8.83
CA ILE A 59 10.42 -3.18 -7.88
C ILE A 59 9.74 -4.52 -8.17
N ASP A 60 9.42 -4.82 -9.43
CA ASP A 60 8.79 -6.08 -9.82
C ASP A 60 9.66 -7.29 -9.47
N ILE A 61 10.98 -7.19 -9.70
CA ILE A 61 11.93 -8.25 -9.37
C ILE A 61 12.10 -8.38 -7.85
N ALA A 62 12.12 -7.28 -7.11
CA ALA A 62 12.12 -7.32 -5.65
C ALA A 62 10.86 -8.02 -5.14
N ARG A 63 9.66 -7.67 -5.66
CA ARG A 63 8.40 -8.35 -5.34
C ARG A 63 8.44 -9.84 -5.67
N ALA A 64 8.93 -10.21 -6.84
CA ALA A 64 9.08 -11.60 -7.24
C ALA A 64 10.05 -12.35 -6.31
N ALA A 65 11.14 -11.69 -5.87
CA ALA A 65 12.10 -12.25 -4.93
C ALA A 65 11.50 -12.43 -3.52
N PHE A 66 10.68 -11.47 -3.05
CA PHE A 66 9.90 -11.59 -1.82
C PHE A 66 8.93 -12.77 -1.90
N ALA A 67 8.15 -12.85 -2.97
CA ALA A 67 7.16 -13.91 -3.18
C ALA A 67 7.79 -15.31 -3.32
N ALA A 68 9.02 -15.39 -3.85
CA ALA A 68 9.74 -16.66 -3.99
C ALA A 68 10.30 -17.21 -2.66
N GLY A 69 10.16 -16.49 -1.54
CA GLY A 69 10.67 -16.92 -0.24
C GLY A 69 12.18 -17.15 -0.22
N GLY A 70 12.92 -16.53 -1.15
CA GLY A 70 14.33 -16.81 -1.40
C GLY A 70 15.26 -16.31 -0.29
N SER A 71 16.51 -16.78 -0.30
CA SER A 71 17.57 -16.44 0.66
C SER A 71 18.20 -15.04 0.45
N TRP A 72 17.40 -14.01 0.14
CA TRP A 72 17.89 -12.62 -0.04
C TRP A 72 18.40 -12.00 1.27
N CYS A 73 17.98 -12.57 2.40
CA CYS A 73 18.37 -12.19 3.75
C CYS A 73 19.82 -12.57 4.11
N GLY A 74 20.52 -13.28 3.21
CA GLY A 74 21.95 -13.57 3.34
C GLY A 74 22.89 -12.53 2.71
N VAL A 75 22.38 -11.59 1.88
CA VAL A 75 23.23 -10.75 1.00
C VAL A 75 23.23 -9.26 1.36
N GLY A 76 22.73 -8.90 2.54
CA GLY A 76 22.75 -7.50 3.01
C GLY A 76 21.66 -6.61 2.40
N GLY A 77 20.58 -7.19 1.88
CA GLY A 77 19.38 -6.44 1.46
C GLY A 77 19.46 -5.80 0.08
N THR A 78 20.52 -6.06 -0.68
CA THR A 78 20.73 -5.45 -2.00
C THR A 78 20.45 -6.44 -3.13
N LEU A 79 19.55 -6.09 -4.03
CA LEU A 79 19.23 -6.81 -5.26
C LEU A 79 19.69 -5.97 -6.45
N SER A 80 20.81 -6.35 -7.04
CA SER A 80 21.34 -5.69 -8.24
C SER A 80 21.03 -6.50 -9.50
N SER A 81 20.71 -5.82 -10.59
CA SER A 81 20.52 -6.45 -11.89
C SER A 81 21.84 -7.00 -12.44
N SER A 82 21.83 -8.17 -13.10
CA SER A 82 22.98 -8.68 -13.86
C SER A 82 23.09 -8.08 -15.27
N PHE A 83 22.14 -7.24 -15.68
CA PHE A 83 22.09 -6.62 -17.00
C PHE A 83 22.89 -5.31 -17.05
N THR A 84 23.46 -4.99 -18.22
CA THR A 84 24.26 -3.77 -18.42
C THR A 84 23.44 -2.54 -18.80
N ASP A 85 22.22 -2.71 -19.32
CA ASP A 85 21.27 -1.62 -19.63
C ASP A 85 19.88 -2.22 -19.93
N PRO A 86 18.81 -1.86 -19.19
CA PRO A 86 18.80 -1.02 -17.98
C PRO A 86 19.37 -1.77 -16.77
N SER A 87 20.18 -1.08 -15.96
CA SER A 87 20.65 -1.60 -14.66
C SER A 87 19.84 -1.00 -13.52
N TYR A 88 19.46 -1.81 -12.54
CA TYR A 88 18.82 -1.36 -11.31
C TYR A 88 19.58 -1.90 -10.10
N ASP A 89 19.48 -1.17 -9.00
CA ASP A 89 19.95 -1.60 -7.68
C ASP A 89 18.84 -1.30 -6.67
N VAL A 90 18.35 -2.34 -6.00
CA VAL A 90 17.28 -2.22 -5.00
C VAL A 90 17.88 -2.54 -3.66
N THR A 91 17.90 -1.55 -2.76
CA THR A 91 18.27 -1.76 -1.36
C THR A 91 17.02 -1.81 -0.52
N VAL A 92 16.78 -2.93 0.15
CA VAL A 92 15.70 -3.15 1.10
C VAL A 92 16.23 -2.78 2.48
N TYR A 93 15.54 -1.86 3.15
CA TYR A 93 15.84 -1.49 4.54
C TYR A 93 14.77 -2.05 5.47
N SER A 94 15.18 -2.54 6.63
CA SER A 94 14.24 -2.88 7.70
C SER A 94 13.75 -1.60 8.38
N SER A 95 12.43 -1.51 8.60
CA SER A 95 11.75 -0.35 9.20
C SER A 95 12.15 -0.05 10.65
N SER A 96 12.82 -0.97 11.34
CA SER A 96 13.19 -0.84 12.76
C SER A 96 14.48 -0.04 13.01
N SER A 97 15.28 0.23 11.97
CA SER A 97 16.66 0.76 12.13
C SER A 97 16.80 2.30 12.16
N GLY A 98 15.68 3.04 12.22
CA GLY A 98 15.67 4.50 12.11
C GLY A 98 15.65 4.97 10.65
N PRO A 99 16.06 6.23 10.32
CA PRO A 99 16.12 6.67 8.93
C PRO A 99 16.94 5.69 8.09
N ALA A 100 16.58 5.51 6.81
CA ALA A 100 17.07 4.51 5.84
C ALA A 100 18.58 4.58 5.50
N THR A 101 19.42 4.92 6.47
CA THR A 101 20.87 5.09 6.38
C THR A 101 21.62 4.05 7.19
N ALA A 102 20.94 3.27 8.06
CA ALA A 102 21.57 2.20 8.81
C ALA A 102 21.61 0.91 7.96
N SER A 103 22.81 0.50 7.57
CA SER A 103 23.10 -0.73 6.83
C SER A 103 22.94 -1.99 7.71
N GLY A 104 21.80 -2.14 8.38
CA GLY A 104 21.41 -3.40 8.98
C GLY A 104 21.02 -4.35 7.87
N SER A 105 21.66 -5.52 7.78
CA SER A 105 21.23 -6.58 6.89
C SER A 105 19.75 -6.88 7.19
N PRO A 106 18.80 -6.67 6.27
CA PRO A 106 17.42 -7.02 6.52
C PRO A 106 17.35 -8.53 6.75
N THR A 107 16.96 -8.93 7.95
CA THR A 107 16.56 -10.30 8.24
C THR A 107 15.19 -10.49 7.63
N CYS A 108 14.96 -11.62 6.96
CA CYS A 108 13.63 -11.98 6.51
C CYS A 108 12.75 -12.03 7.75
N PRO A 109 11.51 -11.50 7.72
CA PRO A 109 10.56 -11.78 8.79
C PRO A 109 10.35 -13.31 8.80
N THR A 110 11.03 -13.98 9.73
CA THR A 110 10.85 -15.42 10.00
C THR A 110 9.67 -15.66 10.94
N THR A 111 9.06 -14.58 11.41
CA THR A 111 7.97 -14.55 12.38
C THR A 111 7.00 -13.49 11.90
N GLY A 112 5.80 -13.90 11.47
CA GLY A 112 4.69 -12.95 11.34
C GLY A 112 4.21 -12.53 12.73
N VAL A 113 3.25 -11.59 12.75
CA VAL A 113 2.65 -11.10 13.99
C VAL A 113 2.14 -12.28 14.81
N ARG A 114 2.71 -12.48 15.99
CA ARG A 114 2.25 -13.50 16.93
C ARG A 114 1.16 -12.92 17.81
N ALA A 115 0.33 -13.80 18.35
CA ALA A 115 -0.77 -13.36 19.19
C ALA A 115 -0.31 -12.76 20.53
N ASP A 116 0.91 -13.10 20.96
CA ASP A 116 1.57 -12.66 22.17
C ASP A 116 2.59 -11.52 21.94
N ASP A 117 2.62 -10.91 20.74
CA ASP A 117 3.50 -9.77 20.48
C ASP A 117 3.20 -8.63 21.46
N ALA A 118 4.26 -8.04 22.01
CA ALA A 118 4.18 -6.97 23.01
C ALA A 118 3.37 -5.76 22.49
N ASP A 119 3.56 -5.41 21.21
CA ASP A 119 2.81 -4.34 20.53
C ASP A 119 1.29 -4.58 20.53
N LEU A 120 0.83 -5.83 20.61
CA LEU A 120 -0.60 -6.16 20.68
C LEU A 120 -1.10 -6.32 22.11
N THR A 121 -0.22 -6.55 23.09
CA THR A 121 -0.60 -6.96 24.44
C THR A 121 -0.33 -5.92 25.53
N GLU A 122 0.64 -5.02 25.35
CA GLU A 122 1.01 -4.03 26.37
C GLU A 122 0.19 -2.74 26.31
N GLU A 123 -0.31 -2.35 25.12
CA GLU A 123 -1.07 -1.11 24.92
C GLU A 123 -2.60 -1.31 25.02
N PHE A 124 -3.07 -2.55 24.93
CA PHE A 124 -4.49 -2.86 24.84
C PHE A 124 -5.02 -3.51 26.12
N VAL A 125 -6.21 -3.08 26.55
CA VAL A 125 -6.96 -3.75 27.62
C VAL A 125 -7.61 -5.01 27.05
N GLU A 126 -7.48 -6.15 27.73
CA GLU A 126 -8.20 -7.37 27.33
C GLU A 126 -9.71 -7.19 27.47
N GLY A 127 -10.46 -7.50 26.42
CA GLY A 127 -11.91 -7.43 26.35
C GLY A 127 -12.54 -8.77 25.98
N ASP A 128 -13.77 -9.01 26.44
CA ASP A 128 -14.57 -10.16 26.02
C ASP A 128 -15.44 -9.78 24.81
N TRP A 129 -15.09 -10.31 23.63
CA TRP A 129 -15.85 -10.11 22.40
C TRP A 129 -17.34 -10.45 22.57
N ARG A 130 -17.65 -11.49 23.34
CA ARG A 130 -19.02 -11.96 23.55
C ARG A 130 -19.83 -10.95 24.33
N GLU A 131 -19.25 -10.39 25.39
CA GLU A 131 -19.91 -9.40 26.23
C GLU A 131 -20.24 -8.14 25.43
N VAL A 132 -19.27 -7.64 24.65
CA VAL A 132 -19.44 -6.43 23.85
C VAL A 132 -20.47 -6.63 22.74
N VAL A 133 -20.45 -7.77 22.04
CA VAL A 133 -21.45 -8.08 21.01
C VAL A 133 -22.85 -8.24 21.62
N TYR A 134 -22.99 -8.94 22.75
CA TYR A 134 -24.29 -9.10 23.42
C TYR A 134 -24.88 -7.76 23.88
N ALA A 135 -24.05 -6.85 24.37
CA ALA A 135 -24.50 -5.52 24.79
C ALA A 135 -25.08 -4.68 23.64
N ALA A 136 -24.65 -4.94 22.39
CA ALA A 136 -25.12 -4.21 21.21
C ALA A 136 -26.34 -4.85 20.52
N LEU A 137 -26.73 -6.08 20.89
CA LEU A 137 -27.88 -6.76 20.27
C LEU A 137 -29.19 -6.03 20.58
N ALA A 138 -30.09 -6.02 19.59
CA ALA A 138 -31.42 -5.47 19.77
C ALA A 138 -32.27 -6.31 20.73
N PRO A 139 -33.17 -5.70 21.51
CA PRO A 139 -34.09 -6.43 22.37
C PRO A 139 -34.87 -7.50 21.57
N GLY A 140 -34.83 -8.75 22.04
CA GLY A 140 -35.51 -9.88 21.39
C GLY A 140 -34.70 -10.60 20.32
N HIS A 141 -33.48 -10.15 20.02
CA HIS A 141 -32.53 -10.89 19.19
C HIS A 141 -31.64 -11.77 20.07
N SER A 142 -31.38 -12.99 19.60
CA SER A 142 -30.38 -13.88 20.19
C SER A 142 -29.49 -14.41 19.08
N VAL A 143 -28.18 -14.30 19.26
CA VAL A 143 -27.23 -14.96 18.38
C VAL A 143 -26.96 -16.35 18.97
N SER A 144 -27.27 -17.40 18.21
CA SER A 144 -27.06 -18.79 18.64
C SER A 144 -25.59 -19.16 18.72
N ASP A 145 -24.75 -18.49 17.93
CA ASP A 145 -23.31 -18.69 17.88
C ASP A 145 -22.59 -17.35 17.67
N LEU A 146 -21.88 -16.88 18.70
CA LEU A 146 -21.14 -15.62 18.64
C LEU A 146 -19.86 -15.71 17.81
N CYS A 147 -19.41 -16.92 17.48
CA CYS A 147 -18.34 -17.13 16.53
C CYS A 147 -18.84 -16.97 15.08
N HIS A 148 -20.16 -17.03 14.84
CA HIS A 148 -20.72 -16.97 13.50
C HIS A 148 -21.90 -15.99 13.43
N LEU A 149 -21.59 -14.70 13.28
CA LEU A 149 -22.58 -13.62 13.08
C LEU A 149 -23.14 -13.66 11.64
N THR A 150 -23.85 -14.74 11.31
CA THR A 150 -24.40 -15.01 9.97
C THR A 150 -25.89 -14.71 9.90
N GLY A 151 -26.34 -14.15 8.76
CA GLY A 151 -27.74 -13.91 8.45
C GLY A 151 -28.00 -12.56 7.79
N ALA A 152 -29.25 -12.30 7.41
CA ALA A 152 -29.67 -11.06 6.77
C ALA A 152 -30.31 -10.09 7.77
N GLY A 153 -30.10 -8.78 7.56
CA GLY A 153 -30.66 -7.70 8.38
C GLY A 153 -29.77 -7.28 9.55
N SER A 154 -30.18 -6.25 10.31
CA SER A 154 -29.44 -5.75 11.47
C SER A 154 -29.92 -6.42 12.75
N ALA A 155 -29.14 -7.34 13.32
CA ALA A 155 -29.43 -7.93 14.65
C ALA A 155 -29.11 -6.96 15.81
N PHE A 156 -28.48 -5.83 15.49
CA PHE A 156 -27.93 -4.87 16.45
C PHE A 156 -28.84 -3.65 16.62
N ALA A 157 -29.12 -3.27 17.88
CA ALA A 157 -29.86 -2.04 18.18
C ALA A 157 -29.03 -0.78 17.93
N GLY A 158 -27.71 -0.90 18.00
CA GLY A 158 -26.74 0.17 17.79
C GLY A 158 -25.35 -0.38 17.47
N PRO A 159 -24.35 0.47 17.30
CA PRO A 159 -22.98 0.02 17.12
C PRO A 159 -22.42 -0.62 18.40
N VAL A 160 -21.50 -1.57 18.19
CA VAL A 160 -20.56 -2.02 19.20
C VAL A 160 -19.54 -0.90 19.42
N VAL A 161 -19.62 -0.24 20.56
CA VAL A 161 -18.74 0.89 20.90
C VAL A 161 -17.49 0.39 21.60
N ILE A 162 -16.31 0.72 21.05
CA ILE A 162 -15.01 0.40 21.63
C ILE A 162 -14.42 1.70 22.20
N ALA A 163 -14.67 1.95 23.48
CA ALA A 163 -14.38 3.23 24.12
C ALA A 163 -12.93 3.39 24.63
N GLN A 164 -12.16 2.30 24.65
CA GLN A 164 -10.76 2.28 25.09
C GLN A 164 -9.97 1.31 24.23
N ALA A 165 -8.64 1.46 24.17
CA ALA A 165 -7.79 0.56 23.42
C ALA A 165 -8.01 -0.87 23.91
N THR A 166 -8.62 -1.73 23.08
CA THR A 166 -9.09 -3.06 23.53
C THR A 166 -8.60 -4.17 22.61
N ARG A 167 -8.12 -5.27 23.19
CA ARG A 167 -7.79 -6.52 22.49
C ARG A 167 -8.85 -7.57 22.78
N PHE A 168 -9.35 -8.19 21.71
CA PHE A 168 -10.33 -9.27 21.73
C PHE A 168 -9.67 -10.53 21.19
N ASP A 169 -9.20 -11.43 22.06
CA ASP A 169 -8.68 -12.73 21.64
C ASP A 169 -9.79 -13.78 21.65
N THR A 170 -10.27 -14.11 20.46
CA THR A 170 -11.41 -15.03 20.29
C THR A 170 -10.98 -16.47 20.07
N ARG A 171 -9.68 -16.77 19.91
CA ARG A 171 -9.20 -18.10 19.48
C ARG A 171 -9.63 -19.24 20.40
N ALA A 172 -9.61 -19.00 21.72
CA ALA A 172 -10.05 -20.00 22.69
C ALA A 172 -11.58 -20.24 22.66
N ALA A 173 -12.36 -19.20 22.35
CA ALA A 173 -13.83 -19.28 22.28
C ALA A 173 -14.34 -19.74 20.90
N CYS A 174 -13.58 -19.43 19.84
CA CYS A 174 -13.91 -19.60 18.43
C CYS A 174 -12.74 -20.27 17.69
N PRO A 175 -12.47 -21.57 17.96
CA PRO A 175 -11.30 -22.27 17.44
C PRO A 175 -11.34 -22.52 15.92
N THR A 176 -12.50 -22.28 15.30
CA THR A 176 -12.70 -22.39 13.84
C THR A 176 -12.72 -21.01 13.17
N GLY A 177 -12.28 -19.96 13.88
CA GLY A 177 -12.37 -18.59 13.44
C GLY A 177 -13.72 -17.94 13.74
N ILE A 178 -13.83 -16.68 13.33
CA ILE A 178 -15.02 -15.86 13.51
C ILE A 178 -15.64 -15.47 12.16
N SER A 179 -16.96 -15.36 12.12
CA SER A 179 -17.70 -14.77 11.01
C SER A 179 -18.38 -13.48 11.46
N LEU A 180 -18.11 -12.39 10.73
CA LEU A 180 -18.68 -11.07 10.92
C LEU A 180 -19.84 -10.86 9.93
N GLY A 181 -20.91 -10.21 10.34
CA GLY A 181 -22.09 -10.00 9.50
C GLY A 181 -23.28 -9.50 10.31
N LEU A 182 -24.50 -9.82 9.88
CA LEU A 182 -25.75 -9.38 10.55
C LEU A 182 -25.88 -7.86 10.72
N GLY A 183 -25.30 -7.08 9.79
CA GLY A 183 -25.27 -5.62 9.89
C GLY A 183 -24.48 -5.15 11.12
N LEU A 184 -23.36 -5.81 11.42
CA LEU A 184 -22.46 -5.45 12.49
C LEU A 184 -21.94 -4.02 12.25
N ARG A 185 -22.08 -3.18 13.26
CA ARG A 185 -21.57 -1.81 13.23
C ARG A 185 -20.57 -1.66 14.36
N LEU A 186 -19.33 -1.31 14.06
CA LEU A 186 -18.28 -1.04 15.03
C LEU A 186 -18.06 0.47 15.10
N ASP A 187 -18.12 1.05 16.30
CA ASP A 187 -17.78 2.45 16.54
C ASP A 187 -16.52 2.53 17.41
N LEU A 188 -15.41 2.89 16.76
CA LEU A 188 -14.08 2.97 17.35
C LEU A 188 -13.92 4.34 18.02
N GLY A 189 -14.10 4.39 19.34
CA GLY A 189 -13.66 5.54 20.17
C GLY A 189 -12.19 5.43 20.61
N ALA A 190 -11.56 4.30 20.28
CA ALA A 190 -10.16 3.96 20.49
C ALA A 190 -9.78 2.81 19.55
N ASP A 191 -8.50 2.46 19.52
CA ASP A 191 -7.99 1.36 18.71
C ASP A 191 -8.46 -0.01 19.21
N ALA A 192 -8.61 -0.97 18.30
CA ALA A 192 -9.14 -2.28 18.64
C ALA A 192 -8.40 -3.40 17.92
N VAL A 193 -8.00 -4.44 18.64
CA VAL A 193 -7.40 -5.64 18.05
C VAL A 193 -8.38 -6.80 18.17
N LEU A 194 -8.65 -7.48 17.07
CA LEU A 194 -9.45 -8.70 17.02
C LEU A 194 -8.57 -9.85 16.54
N VAL A 195 -8.22 -10.74 17.46
CA VAL A 195 -7.38 -11.92 17.20
C VAL A 195 -8.28 -13.15 17.04
N ALA A 196 -8.14 -13.87 15.92
CA ALA A 196 -8.94 -15.06 15.62
C ALA A 196 -8.19 -16.02 14.69
N ASP A 197 -8.45 -17.33 14.76
CA ASP A 197 -7.85 -18.35 13.87
C ASP A 197 -8.52 -18.39 12.48
N GLY A 198 -8.81 -17.22 11.93
CA GLY A 198 -9.58 -16.99 10.72
C GLY A 198 -10.70 -15.98 10.94
N ILE A 199 -10.86 -15.05 10.00
CA ILE A 199 -11.88 -14.01 10.05
C ILE A 199 -12.60 -13.98 8.71
N THR A 200 -13.90 -14.29 8.71
CA THR A 200 -14.71 -14.24 7.49
C THR A 200 -15.78 -13.17 7.62
N GLN A 201 -15.92 -12.27 6.66
CA GLN A 201 -17.08 -11.38 6.58
C GLN A 201 -18.15 -11.96 5.64
N THR A 202 -19.33 -12.17 6.21
CA THR A 202 -20.48 -12.92 5.65
C THR A 202 -21.77 -12.10 5.64
N GLY A 203 -21.67 -10.79 5.45
CA GLY A 203 -22.79 -9.85 5.52
C GLY A 203 -22.30 -8.44 5.75
N ASP A 204 -23.23 -7.50 5.93
CA ASP A 204 -22.88 -6.09 6.04
C ASP A 204 -22.11 -5.82 7.34
N VAL A 205 -20.98 -5.12 7.21
CA VAL A 205 -20.12 -4.64 8.28
C VAL A 205 -19.82 -3.18 8.03
N GLU A 206 -20.05 -2.35 9.04
CA GLU A 206 -19.73 -0.91 9.05
C GLU A 206 -18.73 -0.65 10.17
N ILE A 207 -17.69 0.13 9.88
CA ILE A 207 -16.67 0.52 10.85
C ILE A 207 -16.57 2.04 10.81
N THR A 208 -16.91 2.69 11.91
CA THR A 208 -16.77 4.14 12.08
C THR A 208 -15.76 4.44 13.17
N ALA A 209 -15.16 5.63 13.13
CA ALA A 209 -14.42 6.17 14.25
C ALA A 209 -15.23 7.31 14.87
N SER A 210 -15.38 7.32 16.19
CA SER A 210 -16.01 8.42 16.91
C SER A 210 -14.95 9.37 17.46
N GLY A 211 -15.22 10.68 17.35
CA GLY A 211 -14.33 11.73 17.81
C GLY A 211 -13.56 12.44 16.69
N ALA A 212 -12.52 13.18 17.07
CA ALA A 212 -11.69 13.95 16.14
C ALA A 212 -10.41 13.21 15.72
N SER A 213 -10.12 12.08 16.36
CA SER A 213 -8.92 11.28 16.12
C SER A 213 -9.21 10.16 15.12
N GLN A 214 -8.18 9.75 14.40
CA GLN A 214 -8.21 8.52 13.63
C GLN A 214 -8.07 7.33 14.58
N HIS A 215 -8.82 6.26 14.34
CA HIS A 215 -8.78 5.03 15.11
C HIS A 215 -8.64 3.81 14.19
N SER A 216 -7.95 2.79 14.69
CA SER A 216 -7.59 1.63 13.89
C SER A 216 -8.20 0.34 14.43
N LEU A 217 -8.75 -0.48 13.53
CA LEU A 217 -9.14 -1.86 13.82
C LEU A 217 -8.10 -2.81 13.21
N TYR A 218 -7.49 -3.63 14.05
CA TYR A 218 -6.51 -4.65 13.68
C TYR A 218 -7.22 -6.00 13.63
N LEU A 219 -7.37 -6.58 12.45
CA LEU A 219 -7.86 -7.93 12.25
C LEU A 219 -6.67 -8.86 12.09
N VAL A 220 -6.43 -9.71 13.09
CA VAL A 220 -5.20 -10.50 13.20
C VAL A 220 -5.53 -12.00 13.22
N ASP A 221 -5.05 -12.71 12.20
CA ASP A 221 -4.91 -14.17 12.19
C ASP A 221 -3.43 -14.51 12.47
N PRO A 222 -3.10 -14.70 13.76
CA PRO A 222 -1.72 -14.67 14.23
C PRO A 222 -0.90 -15.81 13.64
N TRP A 223 0.41 -15.60 13.52
CA TRP A 223 1.33 -16.66 13.12
C TRP A 223 1.23 -17.85 14.10
N PRO A 224 1.21 -19.10 13.62
CA PRO A 224 1.10 -20.26 14.49
C PRO A 224 2.32 -20.37 15.40
N ASP A 225 2.15 -20.89 16.62
CA ASP A 225 3.26 -21.15 17.54
C ASP A 225 4.23 -22.24 17.03
N ASP A 226 3.85 -22.96 15.96
CA ASP A 226 4.70 -23.97 15.32
C ASP A 226 5.90 -23.29 14.62
N PRO A 227 7.14 -23.55 15.03
CA PRO A 227 8.33 -22.96 14.41
C PRO A 227 8.56 -23.45 12.97
N THR A 228 7.84 -24.49 12.54
CA THR A 228 7.85 -24.99 11.16
C THR A 228 6.69 -24.46 10.32
N ALA A 229 5.82 -23.63 10.90
CA ALA A 229 4.77 -22.96 10.16
C ALA A 229 5.38 -22.19 8.99
N THR A 230 4.75 -22.37 7.83
CA THR A 230 5.11 -21.66 6.61
C THR A 230 3.93 -20.82 6.18
N CYS A 231 4.23 -19.87 5.31
CA CYS A 231 3.26 -19.05 4.62
C CYS A 231 2.23 -19.94 3.90
N ASP A 232 0.97 -19.94 4.35
CA ASP A 232 -0.09 -20.80 3.78
C ASP A 232 -0.88 -20.01 2.73
N PRO A 233 -0.80 -20.36 1.43
CA PRO A 233 -1.60 -19.69 0.41
C PRO A 233 -3.09 -19.94 0.70
N LEU A 234 -3.94 -18.99 0.26
CA LEU A 234 -5.38 -18.98 0.54
C LEU A 234 -6.08 -20.28 0.07
N SER A 235 -6.09 -21.30 0.91
CA SER A 235 -7.01 -22.43 0.82
C SER A 235 -8.30 -21.96 1.48
N THR A 236 -9.44 -22.22 0.85
CA THR A 236 -10.75 -21.57 1.04
C THR A 236 -11.39 -21.63 2.44
N ALA A 237 -10.65 -21.96 3.50
CA ALA A 237 -11.14 -22.06 4.87
C ALA A 237 -10.30 -21.30 5.91
N ASN A 238 -9.14 -20.75 5.57
CA ASN A 238 -8.17 -20.30 6.57
C ASN A 238 -7.52 -18.98 6.15
N GLY A 239 -7.68 -17.93 6.98
CA GLY A 239 -7.14 -16.58 6.72
C GLY A 239 -8.17 -15.48 7.00
N ILE A 240 -8.00 -14.33 6.36
CA ILE A 240 -8.97 -13.22 6.42
C ILE A 240 -9.73 -13.15 5.09
N ASP A 241 -11.02 -13.48 5.08
CA ASP A 241 -11.86 -13.48 3.88
C ASP A 241 -13.03 -12.49 4.01
N LEU A 242 -12.91 -11.33 3.38
CA LEU A 242 -14.00 -10.37 3.23
C LEU A 242 -14.89 -10.82 2.06
N ALA A 243 -15.66 -11.88 2.29
CA ALA A 243 -16.23 -12.72 1.24
C ALA A 243 -17.45 -12.10 0.55
N TYR A 244 -18.40 -11.56 1.31
CA TYR A 244 -19.66 -11.01 0.76
C TYR A 244 -20.39 -10.10 1.74
N GLY A 245 -21.25 -9.23 1.20
CA GLY A 245 -21.94 -8.15 1.92
C GLY A 245 -21.26 -6.81 1.70
N THR A 246 -21.71 -5.78 2.41
CA THR A 246 -21.06 -4.47 2.39
C THR A 246 -19.96 -4.36 3.42
N TRP A 247 -18.80 -3.85 3.00
CA TRP A 247 -17.75 -3.40 3.89
C TRP A 247 -17.68 -1.88 3.80
N ASP A 248 -18.18 -1.20 4.82
CA ASP A 248 -18.22 0.26 4.86
C ASP A 248 -17.29 0.78 5.95
N GLN A 249 -16.44 1.74 5.59
CA GLN A 249 -15.50 2.39 6.49
C GLN A 249 -15.78 3.88 6.52
N GLY A 250 -16.26 4.35 7.67
CA GLY A 250 -16.49 5.75 7.94
C GLY A 250 -15.19 6.55 8.01
N PRO A 251 -15.28 7.89 7.93
CA PRO A 251 -14.13 8.76 8.04
C PRO A 251 -13.42 8.57 9.39
N GLY A 252 -12.08 8.57 9.36
CA GLY A 252 -11.26 8.39 10.57
C GLY A 252 -11.09 6.93 11.02
N ALA A 253 -11.78 5.96 10.41
CA ALA A 253 -11.50 4.55 10.63
C ALA A 253 -10.41 4.05 9.67
N ALA A 254 -9.42 3.33 10.19
CA ALA A 254 -8.46 2.57 9.41
C ALA A 254 -8.50 1.08 9.81
N VAL A 255 -8.19 0.20 8.87
CA VAL A 255 -8.15 -1.25 9.14
C VAL A 255 -6.81 -1.84 8.74
N LEU A 256 -6.17 -2.54 9.67
CA LEU A 256 -5.05 -3.43 9.37
C LEU A 256 -5.58 -4.86 9.27
N LEU A 257 -5.33 -5.53 8.14
CA LEU A 257 -5.49 -6.97 8.01
C LEU A 257 -4.11 -7.60 8.17
N SER A 258 -3.93 -8.51 9.12
CA SER A 258 -2.66 -9.22 9.35
C SER A 258 -2.94 -10.71 9.41
N THR A 259 -2.41 -11.49 8.47
CA THR A 259 -2.59 -12.96 8.46
C THR A 259 -1.35 -13.66 7.93
N HIS A 260 -0.93 -14.72 8.61
CA HIS A 260 0.11 -15.63 8.09
C HIS A 260 -0.38 -16.50 6.93
N ARG A 261 -1.67 -16.42 6.62
CA ARG A 261 -2.35 -17.14 5.55
C ARG A 261 -2.74 -16.17 4.44
N GLY A 262 -3.72 -16.53 3.64
CA GLY A 262 -4.26 -15.64 2.63
C GLY A 262 -5.22 -14.58 3.18
N ALA A 263 -5.21 -13.39 2.57
CA ALA A 263 -6.27 -12.40 2.67
C ALA A 263 -7.06 -12.32 1.36
N ARG A 264 -8.39 -12.37 1.41
CA ARG A 264 -9.28 -12.22 0.26
C ARG A 264 -10.21 -11.05 0.48
N ILE A 265 -10.31 -10.13 -0.50
CA ILE A 265 -11.22 -8.97 -0.43
C ILE A 265 -12.18 -9.04 -1.60
N ALA A 266 -13.35 -9.62 -1.37
CA ALA A 266 -14.39 -9.89 -2.37
C ALA A 266 -15.69 -9.08 -2.16
N SER A 267 -15.83 -8.39 -1.02
CA SER A 267 -17.02 -7.60 -0.64
C SER A 267 -17.10 -6.23 -1.31
N SER A 268 -18.28 -5.59 -1.27
CA SER A 268 -18.59 -4.32 -1.96
C SER A 268 -19.37 -3.36 -1.05
N PRO A 269 -19.02 -2.07 -0.89
CA PRO A 269 -18.07 -1.33 -1.71
C PRO A 269 -16.63 -1.69 -1.38
N THR A 270 -15.78 -1.50 -2.36
CA THR A 270 -14.47 -2.13 -2.44
C THR A 270 -13.35 -1.25 -1.90
N GLY A 271 -13.70 -0.25 -1.09
CA GLY A 271 -12.76 0.69 -0.48
C GLY A 271 -12.31 0.19 0.89
N LEU A 272 -11.02 -0.11 1.03
CA LEU A 272 -10.39 -0.38 2.32
C LEU A 272 -9.31 0.68 2.58
N ALA A 273 -9.56 1.51 3.57
CA ALA A 273 -8.60 2.44 4.14
C ALA A 273 -7.78 1.74 5.22
N GLY A 274 -6.46 1.65 5.02
CA GLY A 274 -5.54 1.03 5.98
C GLY A 274 -4.44 0.23 5.31
N GLN A 275 -4.13 -0.95 5.86
CA GLN A 275 -2.98 -1.77 5.50
C GLN A 275 -3.35 -3.26 5.46
N VAL A 276 -2.66 -4.03 4.60
CA VAL A 276 -2.85 -5.48 4.49
C VAL A 276 -1.48 -6.14 4.50
N ASP A 277 -1.25 -6.97 5.51
CA ASP A 277 -0.10 -7.84 5.69
C ASP A 277 -0.59 -9.30 5.60
N ALA A 278 -0.30 -9.95 4.47
CA ALA A 278 -0.78 -11.29 4.21
C ALA A 278 0.20 -12.07 3.35
N CYS A 279 0.22 -13.38 3.54
CA CYS A 279 1.02 -14.30 2.75
C CYS A 279 0.61 -14.36 1.28
N THR A 280 -0.69 -14.20 1.00
CA THR A 280 -1.22 -14.04 -0.35
C THR A 280 -2.42 -13.11 -0.28
N VAL A 281 -2.57 -12.21 -1.25
CA VAL A 281 -3.74 -11.32 -1.33
C VAL A 281 -4.54 -11.65 -2.60
N ASP A 282 -5.79 -12.08 -2.45
CA ASP A 282 -6.75 -12.31 -3.54
C ASP A 282 -7.78 -11.17 -3.61
N LEU A 283 -7.87 -10.53 -4.78
CA LEU A 283 -8.74 -9.38 -5.03
C LEU A 283 -9.63 -9.69 -6.25
N PRO A 284 -10.66 -10.54 -6.09
CA PRO A 284 -11.49 -11.00 -7.21
C PRO A 284 -12.42 -9.91 -7.75
N VAL A 285 -12.55 -8.78 -7.05
CA VAL A 285 -13.33 -7.61 -7.46
C VAL A 285 -12.43 -6.37 -7.49
N ALA A 286 -12.81 -5.36 -8.25
CA ALA A 286 -12.04 -4.12 -8.33
C ALA A 286 -12.04 -3.40 -6.97
N ALA A 287 -10.93 -3.45 -6.24
CA ALA A 287 -10.77 -2.83 -4.93
C ALA A 287 -9.88 -1.59 -4.94
N SER A 288 -10.23 -0.63 -4.10
CA SER A 288 -9.43 0.56 -3.80
C SER A 288 -8.84 0.40 -2.42
N LEU A 289 -7.52 0.27 -2.35
CA LEU A 289 -6.78 0.29 -1.11
C LEU A 289 -6.25 1.72 -0.92
N THR A 290 -6.76 2.42 0.07
CA THR A 290 -6.26 3.75 0.43
C THR A 290 -5.34 3.58 1.63
N HIS A 291 -4.05 3.87 1.45
CA HIS A 291 -3.14 3.82 2.59
C HIS A 291 -3.55 4.85 3.64
N ALA A 292 -3.89 4.37 4.84
CA ALA A 292 -4.03 5.17 6.04
C ALA A 292 -3.04 4.63 7.05
N SER A 293 -2.14 5.48 7.55
CA SER A 293 -1.15 5.03 8.52
C SER A 293 -1.87 4.58 9.78
N VAL A 294 -1.60 3.35 10.20
CA VAL A 294 -2.19 2.74 11.40
C VAL A 294 -1.36 3.12 12.65
N SER A 295 -0.20 3.75 12.47
CA SER A 295 0.65 4.33 13.53
C SER A 295 1.49 5.51 12.97
N ASP A 296 2.07 6.39 13.79
CA ASP A 296 2.87 7.58 13.39
C ASP A 296 4.21 7.27 12.65
N SER A 297 4.34 6.11 12.02
CA SER A 297 5.56 5.65 11.36
C SER A 297 5.43 5.73 9.84
N ALA A 298 6.07 6.77 9.27
CA ALA A 298 6.46 7.00 7.86
C ALA A 298 5.55 6.41 6.75
N ALA A 299 4.76 7.28 6.11
CA ALA A 299 4.11 7.00 4.82
C ALA A 299 5.09 7.20 3.64
N ILE A 300 5.07 6.27 2.68
CA ILE A 300 5.62 6.50 1.33
C ILE A 300 4.44 6.81 0.40
N ASP A 301 4.39 8.03 -0.09
CA ASP A 301 3.40 8.52 -1.06
C ASP A 301 3.84 8.12 -2.48
N VAL A 302 3.00 7.35 -3.18
CA VAL A 302 3.17 7.05 -4.60
C VAL A 302 1.86 7.38 -5.30
N SER A 303 1.82 8.51 -6.01
CA SER A 303 0.68 8.91 -6.84
C SER A 303 0.99 8.69 -8.33
N GLY A 304 0.18 7.88 -9.02
CA GLY A 304 0.28 7.73 -10.48
C GLY A 304 -0.34 6.51 -11.16
N PHE A 305 -1.66 6.30 -10.99
CA PHE A 305 -2.64 5.56 -11.83
C PHE A 305 -2.24 4.27 -12.59
N ALA A 306 -2.79 3.14 -12.14
CA ALA A 306 -4.02 2.52 -12.66
C ALA A 306 -4.33 1.30 -11.76
N VAL A 307 -5.41 1.37 -10.95
CA VAL A 307 -6.00 0.30 -10.12
C VAL A 307 -5.07 -0.89 -9.92
N TRP A 308 -4.11 -0.79 -8.98
CA TRP A 308 -3.49 -1.82 -8.12
C TRP A 308 -2.39 -1.13 -7.30
N ASP A 309 -2.76 -0.24 -6.38
CA ASP A 309 -1.83 0.34 -5.41
C ASP A 309 -1.78 -0.55 -4.15
N LEU A 310 -0.91 -1.56 -4.18
CA LEU A 310 -0.48 -2.29 -2.99
C LEU A 310 1.05 -2.24 -2.92
N ALA A 311 1.59 -1.72 -1.81
CA ALA A 311 2.80 -2.24 -1.19
C ALA A 311 3.02 -1.56 0.17
N TYR A 312 2.65 -2.26 1.25
CA TYR A 312 3.53 -2.27 2.41
C TYR A 312 3.44 -3.62 3.10
N VAL A 313 4.55 -4.36 3.05
CA VAL A 313 4.85 -5.45 3.97
C VAL A 313 5.58 -4.77 5.12
N ARG A 314 4.96 -4.74 6.30
CA ARG A 314 5.63 -4.24 7.50
C ARG A 314 6.57 -5.33 8.00
N ASP A 315 7.86 -5.12 7.78
CA ASP A 315 8.90 -5.93 8.45
C ASP A 315 8.97 -5.49 9.93
N ARG A 316 8.34 -6.30 10.80
CA ARG A 316 8.50 -6.21 12.25
C ARG A 316 9.33 -7.41 12.71
N SER A 317 10.58 -7.12 13.07
CA SER A 317 11.44 -7.97 13.88
C SER A 317 11.30 -7.62 15.35
#